data_AF-A0A2V5U0F1-F1
#
_entry.id   AF-A0A2V5U0F1-F1
#
_cell.length_a   1.000
_cell.length_b   1.000
_cell.length_c   1.000
_cell.angle_alpha   90.00
_cell.angle_beta   90.00
_cell.angle_gamma   90.00
#
_symmetry.space_group_name_H-M   'P 1'
#
loop_
_entity.id
_entity.type
_entity.pdbx_description
1 polymer ?
#
loop_
_entity_poly.entity_id
_entity_poly.type
_entity_poly.pdbx_seq_one_letter_code
_entity_poly.pdbx_strand_id
1 'polypeptide(L)'
;METRMRLILQASHCTLLLTLVLGRVAAPVHAQNIYVDPGNFGPSNGTPDHPYPTLSSAAAAAPAGSRLVLRGYQYTNTFTITYPETGFLPLIINKNLKLTTQDGAAQIGQPLGTQRLWQLTGETDLERHTNTPGQTVTKFGLLGTDLGSSFEHGDRIYFLFGDTIPSFNAHEKRPKDTDSVAWIPADTDPEKPVSLNFITADDGYYGTPNIHVPPGVPRVISQQKCEVPLSGFSANGQMYVFFSTDRYPVGSDECNMGSSVLTKLNRFDNPEGWFDYLYDVSCRPEICPSFTNKGKFINIAPVVVTNAGFHDLIQEIGKGEGVLLWGSGLYHKSNPYLAFLPLNAIEDPTAWSYAVTDGAGVRWSTNESDATCLFDQPWLPPEAEGGIGELSVASIPYVDAHGNRTNKWIMTYNHLSPFGIHYRVADKPWGSWDGPYVLFDPSLDRGIGHFMQEGGAPYGPYVISRFTKSDATTATIYWTMSTWNPYQVMLMKSTLRLSDWRRVDHLLPSR
;
A
#
# COMPACT_ATOMS: atom_id res chain seq x y z
N MET A 1 79.43 27.40 -67.16
CA MET A 1 78.94 26.08 -66.72
C MET A 1 77.68 26.31 -65.91
N GLU A 2 76.67 26.70 -66.66
CA GLU A 2 75.42 27.32 -66.25
C GLU A 2 74.28 26.46 -66.82
N THR A 3 73.12 26.56 -66.19
CA THR A 3 71.81 26.09 -66.70
C THR A 3 71.59 24.58 -66.74
N ARG A 4 71.06 24.03 -65.63
CA ARG A 4 69.93 23.06 -65.55
C ARG A 4 69.89 22.39 -64.17
N MET A 5 69.27 23.06 -63.19
CA MET A 5 68.67 22.38 -62.03
C MET A 5 67.62 23.30 -61.35
N ARG A 6 66.71 23.82 -62.17
CA ARG A 6 65.43 24.42 -61.76
C ARG A 6 64.34 23.54 -62.35
N LEU A 7 63.25 23.33 -61.59
CA LEU A 7 62.12 22.42 -61.82
C LEU A 7 62.32 20.98 -61.31
N ILE A 8 62.12 20.81 -60.00
CA ILE A 8 61.35 19.76 -59.30
C ILE A 8 61.79 19.83 -57.84
N LEU A 9 61.24 20.80 -57.10
CA LEU A 9 61.10 20.80 -55.63
C LEU A 9 60.31 22.04 -55.17
N GLN A 10 59.36 22.49 -56.00
CA GLN A 10 58.24 23.35 -55.59
C GLN A 10 57.03 22.52 -55.09
N ALA A 11 57.22 21.22 -54.86
CA ALA A 11 56.20 20.29 -54.37
C ALA A 11 56.39 19.87 -52.89
N SER A 12 57.35 20.45 -52.16
CA SER A 12 57.67 20.01 -50.79
C SER A 12 57.51 21.10 -49.71
N HIS A 13 57.05 22.30 -50.08
CA HIS A 13 56.72 23.36 -49.11
C HIS A 13 55.22 23.70 -49.03
N CYS A 14 54.37 23.12 -49.90
CA CYS A 14 52.90 23.14 -49.71
C CYS A 14 52.38 21.95 -48.91
N THR A 15 53.19 20.91 -48.67
CA THR A 15 52.78 19.71 -47.92
C THR A 15 53.10 19.79 -46.42
N LEU A 16 53.92 20.76 -45.99
CA LEU A 16 54.31 20.92 -44.58
C LEU A 16 53.50 22.00 -43.83
N LEU A 17 52.71 22.82 -44.52
CA LEU A 17 51.74 23.74 -43.89
C LEU A 17 50.28 23.32 -44.04
N LEU A 18 49.97 22.27 -44.82
CA LEU A 18 48.62 21.71 -44.92
C LEU A 18 48.36 20.53 -43.96
N THR A 19 49.34 20.16 -43.13
CA THR A 19 49.21 19.15 -42.06
C THR A 19 49.07 19.75 -40.66
N LEU A 20 48.95 21.08 -40.55
CA LEU A 20 48.65 21.77 -39.28
C LEU A 20 47.22 22.34 -39.21
N VAL A 21 46.39 22.09 -40.22
CA VAL A 21 44.96 22.46 -40.23
C VAL A 21 44.03 21.28 -40.60
N LEU A 22 44.58 20.08 -40.83
CA LEU A 22 43.77 18.86 -40.94
C LEU A 22 43.60 18.24 -39.56
N GLY A 23 42.34 17.95 -39.23
CA GLY A 23 41.87 17.66 -37.89
C GLY A 23 42.76 16.71 -37.11
N ARG A 24 42.86 16.98 -35.80
CA ARG A 24 42.89 15.89 -34.84
C ARG A 24 41.66 15.04 -35.10
N VAL A 25 41.80 14.05 -35.98
CA VAL A 25 40.93 12.89 -35.98
C VAL A 25 41.15 12.32 -34.59
N ALA A 26 40.21 12.59 -33.69
CA ALA A 26 40.19 11.95 -32.39
C ALA A 26 40.32 10.45 -32.68
N ALA A 27 41.36 9.83 -32.12
CA ALA A 27 41.49 8.37 -32.16
C ALA A 27 40.13 7.78 -31.76
N PRO A 28 39.64 6.71 -32.42
CA PRO A 28 38.36 6.12 -32.06
C PRO A 28 38.45 5.71 -30.59
N VAL A 29 37.77 6.48 -29.73
CA VAL A 29 37.84 6.21 -28.30
C VAL A 29 36.88 5.05 -28.06
N HIS A 30 37.46 3.88 -27.82
CA HIS A 30 36.72 2.64 -27.68
C HIS A 30 35.91 2.62 -26.38
N ALA A 31 34.74 1.98 -26.44
CA ALA A 31 33.91 1.71 -25.28
C ALA A 31 34.71 0.99 -24.19
N GLN A 32 34.69 1.52 -22.97
CA GLN A 32 35.44 0.98 -21.83
C GLN A 32 34.63 1.03 -20.53
N ASN A 33 35.07 0.31 -19.49
CA ASN A 33 34.47 0.41 -18.17
C ASN A 33 35.04 1.63 -17.42
N ILE A 34 34.17 2.47 -16.85
CA ILE A 34 34.54 3.66 -16.07
C ILE A 34 33.91 3.57 -14.69
N TYR A 35 34.72 3.68 -13.64
CA TYR A 35 34.31 3.38 -12.28
C TYR A 35 33.83 4.64 -11.53
N VAL A 36 32.81 4.48 -10.71
CA VAL A 36 32.18 5.55 -9.91
C VAL A 36 32.11 5.11 -8.44
N ASP A 37 32.60 5.97 -7.55
CA ASP A 37 32.65 5.74 -6.11
C ASP A 37 32.37 7.07 -5.37
N PRO A 38 31.20 7.22 -4.72
CA PRO A 38 30.83 8.41 -3.95
C PRO A 38 31.77 8.73 -2.79
N GLY A 39 32.62 7.77 -2.36
CA GLY A 39 33.61 7.95 -1.31
C GLY A 39 34.99 8.41 -1.81
N ASN A 40 35.20 8.63 -3.10
CA ASN A 40 36.48 9.16 -3.60
C ASN A 40 36.55 10.69 -3.51
N PHE A 41 37.43 11.20 -2.65
CA PHE A 41 37.71 12.63 -2.47
C PHE A 41 39.02 13.09 -3.13
N GLY A 42 39.71 12.19 -3.84
CA GLY A 42 40.97 12.44 -4.54
C GLY A 42 40.80 12.63 -6.06
N PRO A 43 41.91 12.82 -6.80
CA PRO A 43 41.91 12.93 -8.26
C PRO A 43 41.27 11.70 -8.93
N SER A 44 40.49 11.92 -9.99
CA SER A 44 39.73 10.85 -10.66
C SER A 44 40.14 10.71 -12.13
N ASN A 45 40.31 9.46 -12.58
CA ASN A 45 40.55 9.13 -13.98
C ASN A 45 39.66 7.98 -14.49
N GLY A 46 38.74 7.49 -13.67
CA GLY A 46 37.74 6.49 -14.07
C GLY A 46 38.22 5.05 -14.02
N THR A 47 39.42 4.77 -13.49
CA THR A 47 39.87 3.40 -13.19
C THR A 47 39.32 2.92 -11.83
N PRO A 48 39.40 1.62 -11.51
CA PRO A 48 38.96 1.11 -10.20
C PRO A 48 39.65 1.78 -8.99
N ASP A 49 40.92 2.18 -9.15
CA ASP A 49 41.73 2.77 -8.07
C ASP A 49 41.50 4.29 -7.93
N HIS A 50 41.06 4.95 -9.00
CA HIS A 50 40.77 6.39 -9.03
C HIS A 50 39.40 6.67 -9.71
N PRO A 51 38.30 6.16 -9.11
CA PRO A 51 36.96 6.28 -9.66
C PRO A 51 36.46 7.73 -9.64
N TYR A 52 35.45 8.05 -10.43
CA TYR A 52 34.80 9.36 -10.36
C TYR A 52 33.87 9.47 -9.14
N PRO A 53 33.80 10.64 -8.46
CA PRO A 53 32.96 10.82 -7.28
C PRO A 53 31.47 10.87 -7.61
N THR A 54 31.11 11.18 -8.86
CA THR A 54 29.72 11.28 -9.30
C THR A 54 29.51 10.64 -10.67
N LEU A 55 28.30 10.11 -10.90
CA LEU A 55 27.83 9.63 -12.21
C LEU A 55 27.95 10.71 -13.29
N SER A 56 27.70 11.97 -12.93
CA SER A 56 27.79 13.12 -13.85
C SER A 56 29.23 13.34 -14.33
N SER A 57 30.21 13.35 -13.41
CA SER A 57 31.63 13.46 -13.76
C SER A 57 32.13 12.28 -14.59
N ALA A 58 31.62 11.07 -14.31
CA ALA A 58 31.97 9.87 -15.06
C ALA A 58 31.42 9.89 -16.48
N ALA A 59 30.14 10.27 -16.64
CA ALA A 59 29.49 10.37 -17.94
C ALA A 59 30.09 11.47 -18.83
N ALA A 60 30.52 12.60 -18.25
CA ALA A 60 31.18 13.68 -18.99
C ALA A 60 32.56 13.28 -19.51
N ALA A 61 33.28 12.42 -18.78
CA ALA A 61 34.59 11.91 -19.18
C ALA A 61 34.51 10.65 -20.05
N ALA A 62 33.32 10.03 -20.18
CA ALA A 62 33.15 8.75 -20.81
C ALA A 62 33.14 8.84 -22.35
N PRO A 63 33.99 8.04 -23.04
CA PRO A 63 33.85 7.82 -24.47
C PRO A 63 32.50 7.21 -24.83
N ALA A 64 31.93 7.57 -25.98
CA ALA A 64 30.66 7.03 -26.45
C ALA A 64 30.66 5.49 -26.48
N GLY A 65 29.61 4.88 -25.93
CA GLY A 65 29.47 3.42 -25.82
C GLY A 65 30.15 2.79 -24.60
N SER A 66 30.83 3.56 -23.76
CA SER A 66 31.44 3.09 -22.51
C SER A 66 30.40 2.66 -21.47
N ARG A 67 30.79 1.76 -20.55
CA ARG A 67 29.98 1.26 -19.43
C ARG A 67 30.42 1.93 -18.14
N LEU A 68 29.48 2.44 -17.34
CA LEU A 68 29.79 2.96 -16.01
C LEU A 68 29.60 1.85 -14.95
N VAL A 69 30.56 1.70 -14.04
CA VAL A 69 30.61 0.63 -13.01
C VAL A 69 30.60 1.28 -11.62
N LEU A 70 29.56 1.02 -10.83
CA LEU A 70 29.36 1.60 -9.49
C LEU A 70 29.91 0.67 -8.40
N ARG A 71 30.63 1.22 -7.41
CA ARG A 71 31.13 0.45 -6.26
C ARG A 71 30.15 0.56 -5.08
N GLY A 72 29.69 -0.58 -4.54
CA GLY A 72 28.84 -0.64 -3.34
C GLY A 72 29.65 -0.65 -2.04
N TYR A 73 29.09 -0.12 -0.96
CA TYR A 73 29.67 -0.13 0.39
C TYR A 73 28.91 -1.08 1.33
N GLN A 74 29.62 -1.70 2.27
CA GLN A 74 29.07 -2.25 3.51
C GLN A 74 29.67 -1.49 4.69
N TYR A 75 28.83 -0.86 5.51
CA TYR A 75 29.19 -0.39 6.85
C TYR A 75 28.27 -1.03 7.87
N THR A 76 28.86 -1.65 8.89
CA THR A 76 28.15 -2.12 10.08
C THR A 76 27.91 -0.94 11.03
N ASN A 77 26.64 -0.76 11.40
CA ASN A 77 26.04 0.26 12.26
C ASN A 77 25.51 1.50 11.52
N THR A 78 24.22 1.77 11.74
CA THR A 78 23.32 2.77 11.12
C THR A 78 22.86 2.47 9.68
N PHE A 79 21.54 2.32 9.53
CA PHE A 79 20.85 1.83 8.33
C PHE A 79 20.92 2.82 7.15
N THR A 80 21.71 2.47 6.13
CA THR A 80 21.44 2.77 4.72
C THR A 80 22.12 1.66 3.91
N ILE A 81 21.35 0.85 3.18
CA ILE A 81 21.89 -0.09 2.19
C ILE A 81 21.61 0.47 0.80
N THR A 82 22.65 0.60 -0.01
CA THR A 82 22.56 0.65 -1.47
C THR A 82 23.20 -0.63 -2.04
N TYR A 83 22.51 -1.20 -3.03
CA TYR A 83 22.62 -2.55 -3.58
C TYR A 83 24.03 -3.09 -3.87
N PRO A 84 24.22 -4.40 -3.57
CA PRO A 84 24.82 -5.25 -4.58
C PRO A 84 24.17 -6.65 -4.64
N GLU A 85 23.80 -7.08 -5.85
CA GLU A 85 24.32 -8.33 -6.42
C GLU A 85 24.29 -8.21 -7.96
N THR A 86 25.50 -8.14 -8.51
CA THR A 86 25.94 -8.36 -9.89
C THR A 86 24.85 -8.58 -10.95
N GLY A 87 24.47 -7.49 -11.62
CA GLY A 87 23.75 -7.48 -12.90
C GLY A 87 24.05 -6.18 -13.64
N PHE A 88 24.33 -6.26 -14.95
CA PHE A 88 24.70 -5.09 -15.74
C PHE A 88 23.47 -4.26 -16.14
N LEU A 89 23.52 -2.94 -15.97
CA LEU A 89 22.71 -1.98 -16.74
C LEU A 89 23.59 -1.44 -17.89
N PRO A 90 23.45 -1.90 -19.15
CA PRO A 90 24.15 -1.27 -20.26
C PRO A 90 23.44 0.04 -20.64
N LEU A 91 24.14 1.16 -20.52
CA LEU A 91 23.70 2.46 -21.04
C LEU A 91 24.57 2.80 -22.26
N ILE A 92 23.99 2.84 -23.46
CA ILE A 92 24.68 3.30 -24.68
C ILE A 92 24.14 4.69 -25.04
N ILE A 93 24.98 5.73 -24.97
CA ILE A 93 24.59 7.11 -25.32
C ILE A 93 25.44 7.62 -26.49
N ASN A 94 24.78 8.21 -27.49
CA ASN A 94 25.39 8.94 -28.60
C ASN A 94 24.60 10.19 -29.07
N LYS A 95 23.79 10.83 -28.19
CA LYS A 95 23.11 12.13 -28.38
C LYS A 95 22.72 12.77 -27.02
N ASN A 96 22.42 14.09 -27.03
CA ASN A 96 22.24 14.97 -25.87
C ASN A 96 21.55 14.34 -24.65
N LEU A 97 22.32 14.32 -23.55
CA LEU A 97 21.97 13.87 -22.22
C LEU A 97 20.93 14.81 -21.57
N LYS A 98 19.85 14.27 -20.99
CA LYS A 98 18.99 14.98 -20.05
C LYS A 98 19.06 14.29 -18.68
N LEU A 99 19.47 15.06 -17.68
CA LEU A 99 19.67 14.65 -16.30
C LEU A 99 18.35 14.65 -15.52
N THR A 100 18.23 13.66 -14.65
CA THR A 100 17.20 13.47 -13.62
C THR A 100 17.81 13.71 -12.22
N THR A 101 16.97 14.01 -11.23
CA THR A 101 17.33 14.62 -9.92
C THR A 101 18.03 13.64 -8.96
N GLN A 102 18.30 14.08 -7.72
CA GLN A 102 18.56 13.23 -6.55
C GLN A 102 17.48 12.12 -6.34
N ASP A 103 16.42 12.13 -7.14
CA ASP A 103 15.30 11.17 -7.22
C ASP A 103 15.26 10.39 -8.55
N GLY A 104 16.37 10.35 -9.30
CA GLY A 104 16.57 9.43 -10.42
C GLY A 104 15.63 9.60 -11.64
N ALA A 105 15.85 8.76 -12.67
CA ALA A 105 14.92 8.64 -13.79
C ALA A 105 13.59 8.10 -13.28
N ALA A 106 12.49 8.80 -13.55
CA ALA A 106 11.18 8.50 -12.98
C ALA A 106 10.80 7.03 -13.20
N GLN A 107 10.73 6.27 -12.11
CA GLN A 107 10.10 4.96 -12.09
C GLN A 107 8.60 5.11 -11.82
N ILE A 108 7.88 4.20 -12.46
CA ILE A 108 6.45 4.13 -12.67
C ILE A 108 5.76 3.68 -11.37
N GLY A 109 4.74 4.44 -10.92
CA GLY A 109 3.85 4.00 -9.85
C GLY A 109 4.35 4.17 -8.42
N GLN A 110 5.25 5.11 -8.11
CA GLN A 110 5.49 5.57 -6.74
C GLN A 110 4.54 6.73 -6.39
N PRO A 111 4.16 6.92 -5.11
CA PRO A 111 3.54 8.15 -4.68
C PRO A 111 4.45 9.33 -5.03
N LEU A 112 3.94 10.33 -5.72
CA LEU A 112 4.55 11.66 -5.88
C LEU A 112 4.82 12.35 -4.54
N GLY A 113 4.14 11.90 -3.48
CA GLY A 113 4.38 12.28 -2.10
C GLY A 113 3.30 11.68 -1.21
N THR A 114 3.71 11.28 0.00
CA THR A 114 2.83 10.90 1.10
C THR A 114 3.01 11.92 2.23
N GLN A 115 1.92 12.36 2.83
CA GLN A 115 1.96 13.28 3.96
C GLN A 115 0.87 12.96 4.98
N ARG A 116 1.17 13.24 6.24
CA ARG A 116 0.18 13.28 7.31
C ARG A 116 -0.59 14.59 7.24
N LEU A 117 -1.91 14.51 7.20
CA LEU A 117 -2.80 15.66 7.31
C LEU A 117 -3.12 15.95 8.77
N TRP A 118 -3.73 15.00 9.48
CA TRP A 118 -4.23 15.21 10.84
C TRP A 118 -3.96 14.00 11.72
N GLN A 119 -3.79 14.23 13.03
CA GLN A 119 -3.96 13.18 14.02
C GLN A 119 -5.44 13.15 14.41
N LEU A 120 -6.12 12.05 14.12
CA LEU A 120 -7.57 11.90 14.30
C LEU A 120 -7.95 11.59 15.75
N THR A 121 -7.03 10.99 16.51
CA THR A 121 -7.26 10.54 17.88
C THR A 121 -6.23 11.10 18.87
N GLY A 122 -6.51 11.01 20.16
CA GLY A 122 -5.67 11.55 21.23
C GLY A 122 -5.92 13.03 21.50
N GLU A 123 -5.27 13.57 22.53
CA GLU A 123 -5.47 14.96 22.96
C GLU A 123 -4.55 15.95 22.22
N THR A 124 -3.28 15.59 22.08
CA THR A 124 -2.22 16.44 21.52
C THR A 124 -1.67 15.85 20.24
N ASP A 125 -1.59 16.66 19.19
CA ASP A 125 -0.87 16.36 17.95
C ASP A 125 0.64 16.38 18.23
N LEU A 126 1.30 15.22 18.13
CA LEU A 126 2.70 15.09 18.54
C LEU A 126 3.67 15.89 17.68
N GLU A 127 3.44 15.99 16.37
CA GLU A 127 4.34 16.72 15.48
C GLU A 127 4.13 18.23 15.57
N ARG A 128 2.88 18.68 15.79
CA ARG A 128 2.54 20.10 15.85
C ARG A 128 2.59 20.69 17.26
N HIS A 129 2.65 19.86 18.29
CA HIS A 129 2.60 20.25 19.70
C HIS A 129 1.40 21.15 20.04
N THR A 130 0.24 20.86 19.43
CA THR A 130 -1.02 21.56 19.64
C THR A 130 -2.13 20.54 19.87
N ASN A 131 -3.30 20.97 20.33
CA ASN A 131 -4.43 20.05 20.51
C ASN A 131 -4.86 19.46 19.17
N THR A 132 -5.19 18.17 19.14
CA THR A 132 -5.83 17.58 17.97
C THR A 132 -7.21 18.22 17.75
N PRO A 133 -7.76 18.24 16.53
CA PRO A 133 -9.12 18.74 16.32
C PRO A 133 -10.17 17.93 17.11
N GLY A 134 -9.90 16.62 17.28
CA GLY A 134 -10.74 15.67 17.99
C GLY A 134 -10.76 15.87 19.50
N GLN A 135 -9.60 16.06 20.15
CA GLN A 135 -9.43 16.04 21.61
C GLN A 135 -10.14 14.84 22.25
N THR A 136 -9.83 13.62 21.80
CA THR A 136 -10.64 12.44 22.12
C THR A 136 -10.56 12.04 23.59
N VAL A 137 -9.49 12.42 24.29
CA VAL A 137 -9.35 12.17 25.73
C VAL A 137 -10.39 12.99 26.48
N THR A 138 -10.41 14.30 26.24
CA THR A 138 -11.31 15.22 26.93
C THR A 138 -12.77 15.02 26.50
N LYS A 139 -13.04 14.83 25.21
CA LYS A 139 -14.42 14.75 24.70
C LYS A 139 -15.08 13.39 24.88
N PHE A 140 -14.31 12.30 24.79
CA PHE A 140 -14.86 10.95 24.70
C PHE A 140 -14.22 9.97 25.68
N GLY A 141 -13.23 10.38 26.48
CA GLY A 141 -12.52 9.48 27.38
C GLY A 141 -11.69 8.43 26.64
N LEU A 142 -11.28 8.71 25.40
CA LEU A 142 -10.52 7.80 24.54
C LEU A 142 -9.08 8.27 24.43
N LEU A 143 -8.15 7.48 25.01
CA LEU A 143 -6.73 7.80 25.08
C LEU A 143 -5.99 7.47 23.79
N GLY A 144 -6.30 6.32 23.21
CA GLY A 144 -5.71 5.82 21.98
C GLY A 144 -6.52 4.66 21.44
N THR A 145 -6.39 4.39 20.16
CA THR A 145 -7.04 3.29 19.45
C THR A 145 -6.28 3.07 18.15
N ASP A 146 -6.60 1.99 17.44
CA ASP A 146 -6.01 1.71 16.15
C ASP A 146 -7.04 1.32 15.08
N LEU A 147 -6.52 0.95 13.92
CA LEU A 147 -7.23 0.72 12.66
C LEU A 147 -7.83 2.00 12.06
N GLY A 148 -9.16 2.12 12.04
CA GLY A 148 -9.88 3.16 11.32
C GLY A 148 -10.37 2.73 9.93
N SER A 149 -10.68 1.44 9.76
CA SER A 149 -11.38 0.94 8.57
C SER A 149 -12.69 1.70 8.39
N SER A 150 -13.03 2.10 7.17
CA SER A 150 -14.12 3.05 6.94
C SER A 150 -14.98 2.74 5.73
N PHE A 151 -16.26 3.10 5.83
CA PHE A 151 -17.24 2.93 4.77
C PHE A 151 -18.39 3.94 4.91
N GLU A 152 -19.04 4.26 3.81
CA GLU A 152 -20.23 5.13 3.81
C GLU A 152 -21.47 4.35 4.26
N HIS A 153 -22.28 4.97 5.10
CA HIS A 153 -23.64 4.51 5.42
C HIS A 153 -24.53 5.73 5.65
N GLY A 154 -25.52 5.91 4.76
CA GLY A 154 -26.34 7.12 4.75
C GLY A 154 -25.54 8.36 4.35
N ASP A 155 -25.64 9.42 5.16
CA ASP A 155 -24.94 10.70 4.99
C ASP A 155 -23.61 10.78 5.76
N ARG A 156 -23.11 9.64 6.25
CA ARG A 156 -21.91 9.55 7.10
C ARG A 156 -20.89 8.57 6.55
N ILE A 157 -19.64 8.84 6.88
CA ILE A 157 -18.55 7.85 6.82
C ILE A 157 -18.33 7.35 8.25
N TYR A 158 -18.52 6.05 8.45
CA TYR A 158 -18.23 5.40 9.73
C TYR A 158 -16.80 4.88 9.73
N PHE A 159 -16.16 4.94 10.90
CA PHE A 159 -14.83 4.43 11.17
C PHE A 159 -14.92 3.39 12.29
N LEU A 160 -14.30 2.25 12.05
CA LEU A 160 -14.21 1.13 12.97
C LEU A 160 -12.79 1.06 13.53
N PHE A 161 -12.68 1.05 14.85
CA PHE A 161 -11.40 1.04 15.55
C PHE A 161 -11.27 -0.16 16.48
N GLY A 162 -10.07 -0.71 16.54
CA GLY A 162 -9.70 -1.82 17.40
C GLY A 162 -9.04 -1.39 18.70
N ASP A 163 -9.00 -2.31 19.66
CA ASP A 163 -8.11 -2.31 20.82
C ASP A 163 -8.03 -0.93 21.54
N THR A 164 -9.17 -0.25 21.66
CA THR A 164 -9.28 1.09 22.25
C THR A 164 -8.84 1.12 23.71
N ILE A 165 -8.05 2.13 24.04
CA ILE A 165 -7.55 2.40 25.40
C ILE A 165 -8.40 3.52 26.02
N PRO A 166 -9.16 3.24 27.09
CA PRO A 166 -9.88 4.28 27.81
C PRO A 166 -8.94 5.19 28.59
N SER A 167 -9.33 6.45 28.76
CA SER A 167 -8.71 7.34 29.74
C SER A 167 -9.01 6.84 31.16
N PHE A 168 -8.23 7.30 32.14
CA PHE A 168 -8.40 6.92 33.55
C PHE A 168 -9.85 7.13 34.04
N ASN A 169 -10.51 8.20 33.59
CA ASN A 169 -11.87 8.55 34.01
C ASN A 169 -12.96 7.68 33.36
N ALA A 170 -12.63 6.92 32.31
CA ALA A 170 -13.58 6.09 31.56
C ALA A 170 -13.37 4.58 31.78
N HIS A 171 -12.25 4.17 32.39
CA HIS A 171 -11.79 2.78 32.45
C HIS A 171 -12.69 1.83 33.28
N GLU A 172 -13.41 2.31 34.30
CA GLU A 172 -14.21 1.40 35.16
C GLU A 172 -15.30 0.64 34.41
N LYS A 173 -15.89 1.25 33.36
CA LYS A 173 -16.97 0.66 32.55
C LYS A 173 -16.48 0.12 31.21
N ARG A 174 -15.19 0.28 30.91
CA ARG A 174 -14.58 -0.03 29.62
C ARG A 174 -13.26 -0.73 29.90
N PRO A 175 -13.21 -2.07 29.79
CA PRO A 175 -11.95 -2.78 29.81
C PRO A 175 -10.99 -2.19 28.76
N LYS A 176 -9.69 -2.31 29.02
CA LYS A 176 -8.69 -2.01 28.00
C LYS A 176 -8.85 -2.98 26.81
N ASP A 177 -8.52 -2.51 25.61
CA ASP A 177 -8.53 -3.28 24.37
C ASP A 177 -9.96 -3.64 23.89
N THR A 178 -10.98 -2.92 24.36
CA THR A 178 -12.32 -2.93 23.73
C THR A 178 -12.34 -2.05 22.49
N ASP A 179 -13.25 -2.28 21.57
CA ASP A 179 -13.31 -1.49 20.32
C ASP A 179 -14.09 -0.17 20.45
N SER A 180 -14.06 0.64 19.39
CA SER A 180 -14.88 1.86 19.29
C SER A 180 -15.31 2.17 17.87
N VAL A 181 -16.39 2.95 17.74
CA VAL A 181 -16.94 3.38 16.45
C VAL A 181 -17.06 4.90 16.44
N ALA A 182 -16.65 5.54 15.35
CA ALA A 182 -16.86 6.96 15.13
C ALA A 182 -17.41 7.26 13.74
N TRP A 183 -17.82 8.49 13.50
CA TRP A 183 -18.27 8.94 12.19
C TRP A 183 -17.94 10.40 11.90
N ILE A 184 -17.93 10.74 10.61
CA ILE A 184 -17.92 12.12 10.10
C ILE A 184 -19.00 12.28 9.02
N PRO A 185 -19.49 13.50 8.76
CA PRO A 185 -20.33 13.77 7.59
C PRO A 185 -19.65 13.34 6.28
N ALA A 186 -20.38 12.71 5.35
CA ALA A 186 -19.82 12.21 4.10
C ALA A 186 -19.36 13.32 3.13
N ASP A 187 -19.75 14.57 3.38
CA ASP A 187 -19.33 15.78 2.67
C ASP A 187 -18.13 16.49 3.33
N THR A 188 -17.52 15.89 4.35
CA THR A 188 -16.32 16.42 5.00
C THR A 188 -15.20 16.66 3.99
N ASP A 189 -14.56 17.81 4.08
CA ASP A 189 -13.34 18.12 3.34
C ASP A 189 -12.11 17.59 4.11
N PRO A 190 -11.43 16.53 3.64
CA PRO A 190 -10.31 15.92 4.37
C PRO A 190 -9.08 16.84 4.49
N GLU A 191 -9.01 17.91 3.68
CA GLU A 191 -7.91 18.89 3.71
C GLU A 191 -8.07 19.93 4.83
N LYS A 192 -9.23 19.94 5.52
CA LYS A 192 -9.49 20.80 6.68
C LYS A 192 -9.39 19.99 7.98
N PRO A 193 -9.21 20.64 9.14
CA PRO A 193 -9.18 19.94 10.43
C PRO A 193 -10.39 19.00 10.60
N VAL A 194 -10.12 17.69 10.73
CA VAL A 194 -11.15 16.65 10.87
C VAL A 194 -11.28 16.25 12.34
N SER A 195 -12.50 16.28 12.87
CA SER A 195 -12.83 15.77 14.21
C SER A 195 -13.81 14.62 14.07
N LEU A 196 -13.44 13.44 14.58
CA LEU A 196 -14.32 12.27 14.63
C LEU A 196 -15.41 12.47 15.70
N ASN A 197 -16.63 12.00 15.41
CA ASN A 197 -17.72 11.90 16.38
C ASN A 197 -17.83 10.44 16.84
N PHE A 198 -17.30 10.12 18.01
CA PHE A 198 -17.42 8.78 18.57
C PHE A 198 -18.86 8.51 19.00
N ILE A 199 -19.33 7.28 18.76
CA ILE A 199 -20.57 6.79 19.38
C ILE A 199 -20.32 6.71 20.88
N THR A 200 -21.20 7.29 21.69
CA THR A 200 -21.04 7.38 23.15
C THR A 200 -22.02 6.45 23.88
N ALA A 201 -21.63 5.96 25.04
CA ALA A 201 -22.55 5.36 25.99
C ALA A 201 -23.27 6.44 26.83
N ASP A 202 -24.18 6.02 27.70
CA ASP A 202 -25.01 6.90 28.54
C ASP A 202 -24.22 7.84 29.47
N ASP A 203 -22.97 7.52 29.78
CA ASP A 203 -22.08 8.36 30.59
C ASP A 203 -21.32 9.43 29.78
N GLY A 204 -21.56 9.52 28.47
CA GLY A 204 -20.95 10.49 27.57
C GLY A 204 -19.55 10.14 27.06
N TYR A 205 -18.94 9.06 27.56
CA TYR A 205 -17.69 8.52 27.01
C TYR A 205 -17.96 7.56 25.84
N TYR A 206 -16.95 7.20 25.07
CA TYR A 206 -17.10 6.31 23.90
C TYR A 206 -17.83 5.01 24.25
N GLY A 207 -18.68 4.48 23.38
CA GLY A 207 -19.31 3.17 23.55
C GLY A 207 -18.46 2.07 22.93
N THR A 208 -18.60 0.86 23.45
CA THR A 208 -17.91 -0.33 22.94
C THR A 208 -18.88 -1.17 22.11
N PRO A 209 -18.59 -1.47 20.84
CA PRO A 209 -19.45 -2.34 20.05
C PRO A 209 -19.46 -3.74 20.66
N ASN A 210 -20.64 -4.33 20.73
CA ASN A 210 -20.85 -5.68 21.24
C ASN A 210 -21.74 -6.48 20.31
N ILE A 211 -21.50 -7.79 20.25
CA ILE A 211 -22.19 -8.71 19.34
C ILE A 211 -23.23 -9.51 20.12
N HIS A 212 -24.50 -9.31 19.78
CA HIS A 212 -25.59 -10.14 20.21
C HIS A 212 -25.58 -11.47 19.46
N VAL A 213 -25.48 -12.57 20.19
CA VAL A 213 -25.66 -13.92 19.65
C VAL A 213 -27.04 -14.43 20.07
N PRO A 214 -27.94 -14.74 19.10
CA PRO A 214 -29.28 -15.19 19.42
C PRO A 214 -29.30 -16.46 20.29
N PRO A 215 -30.27 -16.59 21.23
CA PRO A 215 -30.44 -17.81 22.01
C PRO A 215 -30.59 -19.05 21.13
N GLY A 216 -29.87 -20.13 21.47
CA GLY A 216 -29.90 -21.39 20.74
C GLY A 216 -28.84 -21.52 19.65
N VAL A 217 -28.09 -20.44 19.33
CA VAL A 217 -26.87 -20.53 18.53
C VAL A 217 -25.72 -20.99 19.45
N PRO A 218 -25.07 -22.14 19.19
CA PRO A 218 -23.99 -22.66 20.03
C PRO A 218 -22.66 -21.94 19.75
N ARG A 219 -22.67 -20.60 19.79
CA ARG A 219 -21.52 -19.74 19.52
C ARG A 219 -21.36 -18.76 20.67
N VAL A 220 -20.12 -18.60 21.13
CA VAL A 220 -19.74 -17.52 22.03
C VAL A 220 -18.72 -16.70 21.26
N ILE A 221 -18.99 -15.41 21.10
CA ILE A 221 -18.07 -14.50 20.44
C ILE A 221 -17.26 -13.79 21.52
N SER A 222 -15.96 -13.99 21.51
CA SER A 222 -15.04 -13.19 22.32
C SER A 222 -14.75 -11.87 21.60
N GLN A 223 -14.57 -10.81 22.39
CA GLN A 223 -14.20 -9.47 21.94
C GLN A 223 -13.06 -8.94 22.82
N GLN A 224 -11.99 -9.73 22.88
CA GLN A 224 -10.76 -9.44 23.60
C GLN A 224 -9.79 -8.69 22.67
N LYS A 225 -8.63 -8.32 23.21
CA LYS A 225 -7.53 -7.75 22.45
C LYS A 225 -7.26 -8.53 21.15
N CYS A 226 -7.14 -7.87 20.01
CA CYS A 226 -6.97 -8.43 18.66
C CYS A 226 -8.24 -9.09 18.05
N GLU A 227 -9.38 -9.04 18.73
CA GLU A 227 -10.69 -9.44 18.22
C GLU A 227 -11.48 -8.17 17.92
N VAL A 228 -11.22 -7.63 16.74
CA VAL A 228 -11.49 -6.23 16.36
C VAL A 228 -12.47 -6.18 15.19
N PRO A 229 -13.20 -5.07 15.00
CA PRO A 229 -13.91 -4.82 13.77
C PRO A 229 -12.90 -4.63 12.63
N LEU A 230 -12.99 -5.49 11.61
CA LEU A 230 -12.04 -5.54 10.50
C LEU A 230 -12.41 -4.50 9.43
N SER A 231 -13.64 -4.58 8.95
CA SER A 231 -14.22 -3.66 7.98
C SER A 231 -15.73 -3.85 7.89
N GLY A 232 -16.39 -2.93 7.20
CA GLY A 232 -17.84 -2.98 7.03
C GLY A 232 -18.27 -2.41 5.69
N PHE A 233 -19.54 -2.59 5.38
CA PHE A 233 -20.16 -2.06 4.18
C PHE A 233 -21.65 -1.78 4.42
N SER A 234 -22.20 -0.88 3.61
CA SER A 234 -23.62 -0.56 3.62
C SER A 234 -24.32 -1.23 2.44
N ALA A 235 -25.41 -1.95 2.69
CA ALA A 235 -26.23 -2.57 1.66
C ALA A 235 -27.68 -2.67 2.12
N ASN A 236 -28.64 -2.48 1.21
CA ASN A 236 -30.08 -2.59 1.51
C ASN A 236 -30.54 -1.73 2.71
N GLY A 237 -29.91 -0.57 2.93
CA GLY A 237 -30.19 0.30 4.08
C GLY A 237 -29.69 -0.25 5.43
N GLN A 238 -28.89 -1.31 5.42
CA GLN A 238 -28.29 -1.94 6.59
C GLN A 238 -26.78 -1.73 6.61
N MET A 239 -26.19 -1.74 7.80
CA MET A 239 -24.76 -1.74 8.02
C MET A 239 -24.32 -3.15 8.40
N TYR A 240 -23.38 -3.71 7.64
CA TYR A 240 -22.78 -5.01 7.89
C TYR A 240 -21.32 -4.83 8.27
N VAL A 241 -20.87 -5.55 9.30
CA VAL A 241 -19.49 -5.44 9.83
C VAL A 241 -18.91 -6.82 10.05
N PHE A 242 -17.68 -7.00 9.58
CA PHE A 242 -16.85 -8.16 9.87
C PHE A 242 -16.06 -7.92 11.16
N PHE A 243 -16.08 -8.90 12.06
CA PHE A 243 -15.26 -8.90 13.27
C PHE A 243 -14.33 -10.12 13.25
N SER A 244 -13.08 -9.95 13.68
CA SER A 244 -12.26 -11.08 14.07
C SER A 244 -12.66 -11.58 15.45
N THR A 245 -12.49 -12.88 15.70
CA THR A 245 -12.79 -13.54 16.98
C THR A 245 -11.91 -14.78 17.13
N ASP A 246 -12.04 -15.47 18.25
CA ASP A 246 -11.32 -16.70 18.59
C ASP A 246 -9.80 -16.47 18.59
N ARG A 247 -9.35 -15.38 19.22
CA ARG A 247 -7.93 -15.07 19.39
C ARG A 247 -7.21 -16.27 20.01
N TYR A 248 -6.04 -16.56 19.47
CA TYR A 248 -5.18 -17.62 19.98
C TYR A 248 -3.71 -17.23 19.94
N PRO A 249 -2.88 -17.77 20.85
CA PRO A 249 -1.44 -17.54 20.81
C PRO A 249 -0.75 -18.44 19.78
N VAL A 250 0.25 -17.91 19.08
CA VAL A 250 1.18 -18.66 18.23
C VAL A 250 2.61 -18.32 18.63
N GLY A 251 3.29 -19.23 19.34
CA GLY A 251 4.63 -18.97 19.87
C GLY A 251 4.61 -17.84 20.91
N SER A 252 5.41 -16.79 20.70
CA SER A 252 5.40 -15.57 21.52
C SER A 252 4.44 -14.50 21.03
N ASP A 253 3.76 -14.71 19.89
CA ASP A 253 2.78 -13.79 19.36
C ASP A 253 1.40 -14.10 19.94
N GLU A 254 0.88 -13.17 20.73
CA GLU A 254 -0.41 -13.29 21.40
C GLU A 254 -1.58 -12.76 20.57
N CYS A 255 -1.35 -12.21 19.37
CA CYS A 255 -2.32 -11.44 18.61
C CYS A 255 -2.72 -12.09 17.28
N ASN A 256 -3.00 -13.41 17.28
CA ASN A 256 -3.47 -14.11 16.08
C ASN A 256 -5.00 -14.23 16.09
N MET A 257 -5.61 -13.82 14.98
CA MET A 257 -7.06 -13.89 14.76
C MET A 257 -7.45 -15.30 14.28
N GLY A 258 -8.27 -16.02 15.04
CA GLY A 258 -8.66 -17.40 14.73
C GLY A 258 -9.78 -17.52 13.70
N SER A 259 -10.74 -16.61 13.76
CA SER A 259 -11.96 -16.64 12.96
C SER A 259 -12.41 -15.24 12.56
N SER A 260 -13.34 -15.17 11.62
CA SER A 260 -14.11 -13.98 11.30
C SER A 260 -15.60 -14.27 11.24
N VAL A 261 -16.41 -13.30 11.66
CA VAL A 261 -17.87 -13.37 11.65
C VAL A 261 -18.45 -12.20 10.89
N LEU A 262 -19.57 -12.42 10.21
CA LEU A 262 -20.38 -11.35 9.65
C LEU A 262 -21.49 -10.99 10.64
N THR A 263 -21.66 -9.69 10.85
CA THR A 263 -22.69 -9.14 11.72
C THR A 263 -23.50 -8.08 10.98
N LYS A 264 -24.68 -7.77 11.51
CA LYS A 264 -25.55 -6.69 11.04
C LYS A 264 -25.81 -5.73 12.19
N LEU A 265 -25.69 -4.43 11.95
CA LEU A 265 -26.05 -3.42 12.94
C LEU A 265 -27.55 -3.55 13.27
N ASN A 266 -27.85 -3.72 14.54
CA ASN A 266 -29.21 -3.63 15.07
C ASN A 266 -29.52 -2.16 15.37
N ARG A 267 -28.83 -1.61 16.37
CA ARG A 267 -28.79 -0.18 16.70
C ARG A 267 -27.55 0.10 17.55
N PHE A 268 -26.90 1.23 17.33
CA PHE A 268 -26.00 1.79 18.34
C PHE A 268 -26.78 2.01 19.62
N ASP A 269 -26.18 1.78 20.79
CA ASP A 269 -26.79 1.86 22.14
C ASP A 269 -27.65 0.66 22.58
N ASN A 270 -27.83 -0.36 21.74
CA ASN A 270 -28.61 -1.53 22.14
C ASN A 270 -28.00 -2.21 23.39
N PRO A 271 -28.74 -2.34 24.50
CA PRO A 271 -28.22 -3.01 25.69
C PRO A 271 -27.92 -4.50 25.46
N GLU A 272 -28.55 -5.12 24.46
CA GLU A 272 -28.35 -6.55 24.14
C GLU A 272 -27.17 -6.81 23.19
N GLY A 273 -26.66 -5.78 22.52
CA GLY A 273 -25.68 -5.90 21.44
C GLY A 273 -25.92 -4.91 20.30
N TRP A 274 -24.93 -4.07 19.98
CA TRP A 274 -25.05 -3.14 18.85
C TRP A 274 -25.23 -3.88 17.53
N PHE A 275 -24.59 -5.04 17.39
CA PHE A 275 -24.59 -5.87 16.20
C PHE A 275 -25.21 -7.23 16.49
N ASP A 276 -26.05 -7.73 15.59
CA ASP A 276 -26.54 -9.10 15.61
C ASP A 276 -25.59 -10.00 14.80
N TYR A 277 -25.18 -11.12 15.39
CA TYR A 277 -24.45 -12.18 14.71
C TYR A 277 -25.27 -12.78 13.57
N LEU A 278 -24.67 -12.95 12.38
CA LEU A 278 -25.29 -13.68 11.27
C LEU A 278 -24.70 -15.08 11.14
N TYR A 279 -23.41 -15.18 10.84
CA TYR A 279 -22.72 -16.46 10.65
C TYR A 279 -21.19 -16.29 10.70
N ASP A 280 -20.48 -17.41 10.90
CA ASP A 280 -19.03 -17.48 10.75
C ASP A 280 -18.64 -17.45 9.26
N VAL A 281 -17.73 -16.55 8.91
CA VAL A 281 -17.27 -16.38 7.51
C VAL A 281 -16.16 -17.38 7.21
N SER A 282 -15.09 -17.33 7.98
CA SER A 282 -13.89 -18.15 7.85
C SER A 282 -13.34 -18.46 9.24
N CYS A 283 -12.77 -19.66 9.42
CA CYS A 283 -12.06 -20.03 10.64
C CYS A 283 -10.82 -20.83 10.28
N ARG A 284 -9.74 -20.62 11.04
CA ARG A 284 -8.52 -21.40 10.97
C ARG A 284 -8.80 -22.88 11.27
N PRO A 285 -8.33 -23.83 10.46
CA PRO A 285 -8.56 -25.27 10.70
C PRO A 285 -8.05 -25.74 12.07
N GLU A 286 -7.01 -25.09 12.60
CA GLU A 286 -6.45 -25.38 13.92
C GLU A 286 -7.38 -24.96 15.08
N ILE A 287 -8.27 -24.00 14.83
CA ILE A 287 -9.20 -23.41 15.81
C ILE A 287 -10.59 -24.04 15.68
N CYS A 288 -11.08 -24.22 14.45
CA CYS A 288 -12.34 -24.88 14.16
C CYS A 288 -12.11 -26.11 13.27
N PRO A 289 -11.71 -27.27 13.81
CA PRO A 289 -11.47 -28.48 13.01
C PRO A 289 -12.70 -28.98 12.25
N SER A 290 -13.92 -28.68 12.73
CA SER A 290 -15.18 -28.97 12.04
C SER A 290 -15.48 -28.01 10.88
N PHE A 291 -14.77 -26.87 10.82
CA PHE A 291 -14.86 -25.87 9.75
C PHE A 291 -13.80 -26.14 8.69
N THR A 292 -13.81 -27.38 8.18
CA THR A 292 -12.78 -27.87 7.26
C THR A 292 -12.72 -27.03 5.99
N ASN A 293 -11.52 -26.78 5.46
CA ASN A 293 -11.27 -26.16 4.15
C ASN A 293 -11.56 -24.65 4.05
N LYS A 294 -11.54 -23.95 5.18
CA LYS A 294 -11.60 -22.48 5.29
C LYS A 294 -10.39 -21.93 6.06
N GLY A 295 -10.26 -20.61 6.16
CA GLY A 295 -9.16 -19.94 6.85
C GLY A 295 -8.40 -18.90 6.02
N LYS A 296 -8.94 -18.50 4.86
CA LYS A 296 -8.35 -17.54 3.91
C LYS A 296 -8.98 -16.14 4.01
N PHE A 297 -10.12 -16.00 4.69
CA PHE A 297 -10.87 -14.74 4.81
C PHE A 297 -11.06 -14.36 6.28
N ILE A 298 -9.98 -14.32 7.05
CA ILE A 298 -10.00 -13.87 8.44
C ILE A 298 -9.98 -12.35 8.47
N ASN A 299 -8.95 -11.70 7.92
CA ASN A 299 -8.98 -10.26 7.65
C ASN A 299 -9.74 -10.04 6.33
N ILE A 300 -10.61 -9.02 6.24
CA ILE A 300 -11.51 -8.81 5.09
C ILE A 300 -11.65 -7.33 4.75
N ALA A 301 -11.45 -6.98 3.48
CA ALA A 301 -11.81 -5.69 2.90
C ALA A 301 -12.95 -5.85 1.87
N PRO A 302 -14.18 -5.40 2.19
CA PRO A 302 -15.32 -5.42 1.29
C PRO A 302 -15.37 -4.18 0.39
N VAL A 303 -15.75 -4.35 -0.88
CA VAL A 303 -16.13 -3.26 -1.78
C VAL A 303 -17.44 -3.62 -2.47
N VAL A 304 -18.47 -2.81 -2.25
CA VAL A 304 -19.75 -2.95 -2.95
C VAL A 304 -19.59 -2.52 -4.40
N VAL A 305 -20.03 -3.36 -5.33
CA VAL A 305 -19.92 -3.15 -6.77
C VAL A 305 -21.25 -3.40 -7.48
N THR A 306 -21.48 -2.64 -8.55
CA THR A 306 -22.58 -2.87 -9.49
C THR A 306 -22.06 -3.62 -10.72
N ASN A 307 -22.76 -4.65 -11.19
CA ASN A 307 -22.32 -5.47 -12.33
C ASN A 307 -22.15 -4.70 -13.65
N ALA A 308 -22.76 -3.52 -13.79
CA ALA A 308 -22.59 -2.65 -14.96
C ALA A 308 -21.12 -2.26 -15.23
N GLY A 309 -20.22 -2.37 -14.24
CA GLY A 309 -18.79 -2.14 -14.42
C GLY A 309 -17.97 -3.36 -14.87
N PHE A 310 -18.55 -4.57 -14.87
CA PHE A 310 -17.83 -5.84 -15.04
C PHE A 310 -18.59 -6.80 -15.98
N HIS A 311 -19.03 -6.25 -17.12
CA HIS A 311 -20.00 -6.84 -18.05
C HIS A 311 -19.76 -8.31 -18.43
N ASP A 312 -18.51 -8.77 -18.47
CA ASP A 312 -18.19 -10.12 -18.95
C ASP A 312 -17.98 -11.17 -17.84
N LEU A 313 -17.87 -10.79 -16.56
CA LEU A 313 -17.39 -11.71 -15.52
C LEU A 313 -18.28 -11.90 -14.28
N ILE A 314 -19.13 -10.93 -13.95
CA ILE A 314 -20.07 -11.10 -12.82
C ILE A 314 -21.41 -11.72 -13.28
N GLN A 315 -21.69 -11.72 -14.59
CA GLN A 315 -22.92 -12.31 -15.16
C GLN A 315 -23.09 -13.82 -14.84
N GLU A 316 -22.01 -14.57 -14.62
CA GLU A 316 -22.09 -16.01 -14.34
C GLU A 316 -22.46 -16.35 -12.88
N ILE A 317 -22.23 -15.45 -11.93
CA ILE A 317 -22.41 -15.70 -10.48
C ILE A 317 -23.50 -14.86 -9.81
N GLY A 318 -24.10 -13.92 -10.56
CA GLY A 318 -25.28 -13.22 -10.10
C GLY A 318 -25.63 -12.11 -11.07
N LYS A 319 -26.84 -12.09 -11.61
CA LYS A 319 -27.38 -10.90 -12.28
C LYS A 319 -27.71 -9.88 -11.18
N GLY A 320 -26.89 -8.85 -10.93
CA GLY A 320 -27.25 -7.84 -9.92
C GLY A 320 -26.11 -6.96 -9.39
N GLU A 321 -26.21 -6.60 -8.12
CA GLU A 321 -25.18 -5.91 -7.34
C GLU A 321 -24.57 -6.93 -6.35
N GLY A 322 -23.31 -6.75 -5.97
CA GLY A 322 -22.65 -7.62 -5.00
C GLY A 322 -21.55 -6.93 -4.22
N VAL A 323 -20.94 -7.67 -3.30
CA VAL A 323 -19.74 -7.26 -2.57
C VAL A 323 -18.59 -8.11 -3.06
N LEU A 324 -17.52 -7.47 -3.53
CA LEU A 324 -16.22 -8.13 -3.69
C LEU A 324 -15.48 -8.06 -2.35
N LEU A 325 -14.91 -9.17 -1.93
CA LEU A 325 -14.27 -9.30 -0.62
C LEU A 325 -12.86 -9.79 -0.82
N TRP A 326 -11.88 -8.96 -0.47
CA TRP A 326 -10.49 -9.38 -0.41
C TRP A 326 -10.19 -9.84 0.99
N GLY A 327 -9.64 -11.04 1.13
CA GLY A 327 -9.34 -11.59 2.45
C GLY A 327 -7.94 -12.14 2.56
N SER A 328 -7.42 -12.17 3.79
CA SER A 328 -6.21 -12.90 4.16
C SER A 328 -6.48 -13.79 5.37
N GLY A 329 -5.70 -14.86 5.48
CA GLY A 329 -5.81 -15.86 6.54
C GLY A 329 -5.00 -15.50 7.78
N LEU A 330 -3.99 -16.32 8.10
CA LEU A 330 -3.12 -16.10 9.25
C LEU A 330 -2.46 -14.72 9.18
N TYR A 331 -2.54 -13.97 10.28
CA TYR A 331 -2.08 -12.59 10.36
C TYR A 331 -0.60 -12.45 10.01
N HIS A 332 -0.25 -11.54 9.08
CA HIS A 332 1.09 -11.37 8.49
C HIS A 332 1.70 -12.59 7.77
N LYS A 333 0.96 -13.71 7.65
CA LYS A 333 1.44 -15.00 7.11
C LYS A 333 0.46 -15.59 6.11
N SER A 334 -0.22 -14.71 5.38
CA SER A 334 -1.18 -15.12 4.37
C SER A 334 -1.18 -14.15 3.20
N ASN A 335 -1.18 -14.70 2.00
CA ASN A 335 -1.43 -13.96 0.77
C ASN A 335 -2.92 -13.59 0.65
N PRO A 336 -3.26 -12.56 -0.15
CA PRO A 336 -4.65 -12.19 -0.34
C PRO A 336 -5.39 -13.09 -1.33
N TYR A 337 -6.68 -13.27 -1.08
CA TYR A 337 -7.66 -14.02 -1.88
C TYR A 337 -8.86 -13.13 -2.20
N LEU A 338 -9.67 -13.52 -3.17
CA LEU A 338 -10.89 -12.81 -3.56
C LEU A 338 -12.13 -13.70 -3.43
N ALA A 339 -13.22 -13.11 -2.93
CA ALA A 339 -14.54 -13.69 -2.93
C ALA A 339 -15.59 -12.67 -3.43
N PHE A 340 -16.80 -13.18 -3.69
CA PHE A 340 -17.97 -12.41 -4.08
C PHE A 340 -19.19 -12.90 -3.29
N LEU A 341 -20.01 -11.95 -2.85
CA LEU A 341 -21.28 -12.18 -2.16
C LEU A 341 -22.39 -11.34 -2.82
N PRO A 342 -23.47 -11.94 -3.36
CA PRO A 342 -24.60 -11.19 -3.91
C PRO A 342 -25.29 -10.32 -2.85
N LEU A 343 -25.66 -9.07 -3.18
CA LEU A 343 -26.32 -8.16 -2.21
C LEU A 343 -27.70 -8.66 -1.75
N ASN A 344 -28.38 -9.46 -2.57
CA ASN A 344 -29.69 -10.04 -2.23
C ASN A 344 -29.58 -11.32 -1.39
N ALA A 345 -28.37 -11.77 -1.06
CA ALA A 345 -28.11 -13.02 -0.33
C ALA A 345 -27.05 -12.83 0.77
N ILE A 346 -26.84 -11.60 1.26
CA ILE A 346 -25.80 -11.28 2.26
C ILE A 346 -25.96 -12.12 3.55
N GLU A 347 -27.20 -12.41 3.95
CA GLU A 347 -27.49 -13.13 5.20
C GLU A 347 -27.52 -14.66 5.01
N ASP A 348 -27.26 -15.15 3.79
CA ASP A 348 -27.13 -16.58 3.48
C ASP A 348 -25.66 -17.01 3.46
N PRO A 349 -25.18 -17.80 4.43
CA PRO A 349 -23.78 -18.23 4.49
C PRO A 349 -23.34 -19.10 3.30
N THR A 350 -24.28 -19.64 2.52
CA THR A 350 -23.99 -20.50 1.36
C THR A 350 -23.84 -19.73 0.04
N ALA A 351 -24.11 -18.42 0.04
CA ALA A 351 -24.12 -17.58 -1.16
C ALA A 351 -22.73 -17.10 -1.62
N TRP A 352 -21.68 -17.41 -0.86
CA TRP A 352 -20.31 -17.00 -1.17
C TRP A 352 -19.74 -17.72 -2.39
N SER A 353 -19.03 -16.96 -3.22
CA SER A 353 -18.27 -17.45 -4.36
C SER A 353 -16.82 -17.04 -4.23
N TYR A 354 -15.88 -17.97 -4.41
CA TYR A 354 -14.45 -17.78 -4.20
C TYR A 354 -13.69 -17.84 -5.52
N ALA A 355 -12.75 -16.91 -5.71
CA ALA A 355 -12.06 -16.70 -6.97
C ALA A 355 -10.94 -17.73 -7.20
N VAL A 356 -11.01 -18.41 -8.35
CA VAL A 356 -9.92 -19.20 -8.94
C VAL A 356 -9.40 -18.41 -10.14
N THR A 357 -8.27 -17.75 -9.97
CA THR A 357 -7.70 -16.78 -10.92
C THR A 357 -6.23 -17.05 -11.21
N ASP A 358 -5.80 -16.72 -12.43
CA ASP A 358 -4.40 -16.62 -12.87
C ASP A 358 -3.96 -15.16 -13.10
N GLY A 359 -4.83 -14.21 -12.74
CA GLY A 359 -4.68 -12.77 -12.97
C GLY A 359 -5.18 -12.31 -14.35
N ALA A 360 -5.27 -13.17 -15.36
CA ALA A 360 -5.87 -12.79 -16.64
C ALA A 360 -7.40 -12.94 -16.62
N GLY A 361 -7.87 -14.04 -16.04
CA GLY A 361 -9.29 -14.36 -15.86
C GLY A 361 -9.58 -14.95 -14.48
N VAL A 362 -10.86 -15.05 -14.14
CA VAL A 362 -11.32 -15.68 -12.90
C VAL A 362 -12.50 -16.60 -13.19
N ARG A 363 -12.51 -17.76 -12.52
CA ARG A 363 -13.65 -18.65 -12.36
C ARG A 363 -14.05 -18.67 -10.89
N TRP A 364 -15.32 -18.88 -10.61
CA TRP A 364 -15.82 -18.91 -9.25
C TRP A 364 -16.05 -20.35 -8.75
N SER A 365 -15.74 -20.59 -7.48
CA SER A 365 -16.03 -21.83 -6.75
C SER A 365 -16.90 -21.54 -5.53
N THR A 366 -17.71 -22.50 -5.09
CA THR A 366 -18.44 -22.42 -3.81
C THR A 366 -17.59 -22.87 -2.62
N ASN A 367 -16.36 -23.33 -2.84
CA ASN A 367 -15.44 -23.80 -1.80
C ASN A 367 -14.27 -22.83 -1.60
N GLU A 368 -14.07 -22.38 -0.37
CA GLU A 368 -13.00 -21.44 -0.01
C GLU A 368 -11.59 -22.01 -0.28
N SER A 369 -11.41 -23.31 -0.07
CA SER A 369 -10.13 -23.99 -0.34
C SER A 369 -9.67 -23.86 -1.78
N ASP A 370 -10.59 -23.68 -2.73
CA ASP A 370 -10.26 -23.55 -4.14
C ASP A 370 -9.71 -22.16 -4.49
N ALA A 371 -9.92 -21.16 -3.63
CA ALA A 371 -9.48 -19.79 -3.88
C ALA A 371 -7.97 -19.73 -4.14
N THR A 372 -7.54 -19.15 -5.25
CA THR A 372 -6.12 -18.96 -5.54
C THR A 372 -5.64 -17.61 -5.01
N CYS A 373 -4.36 -17.54 -4.58
CA CYS A 373 -3.80 -16.27 -4.13
C CYS A 373 -3.74 -15.28 -5.31
N LEU A 374 -4.02 -14.01 -5.03
CA LEU A 374 -4.01 -12.94 -6.03
C LEU A 374 -2.59 -12.52 -6.43
N PHE A 375 -1.67 -12.63 -5.48
CA PHE A 375 -0.24 -12.42 -5.65
C PHE A 375 0.49 -12.99 -4.42
N ASP A 376 1.81 -13.15 -4.55
CA ASP A 376 2.68 -13.53 -3.44
C ASP A 376 3.38 -12.29 -2.85
N GLN A 377 3.43 -12.19 -1.52
CA GLN A 377 4.13 -11.14 -0.79
C GLN A 377 5.19 -11.78 0.12
N PRO A 378 6.40 -12.08 -0.39
CA PRO A 378 7.38 -12.88 0.34
C PRO A 378 7.87 -12.19 1.62
N TRP A 379 8.05 -12.96 2.69
CA TRP A 379 8.75 -12.54 3.89
C TRP A 379 10.24 -12.86 3.72
N LEU A 380 11.15 -11.99 4.18
CA LEU A 380 12.59 -12.29 4.13
C LEU A 380 12.92 -13.48 5.04
N PRO A 381 13.81 -14.42 4.68
CA PRO A 381 14.11 -15.61 5.51
C PRO A 381 14.43 -15.27 6.99
N PRO A 382 14.06 -16.13 7.98
CA PRO A 382 13.80 -17.58 7.87
C PRO A 382 12.34 -18.05 7.79
N GLU A 383 11.33 -17.18 7.86
CA GLU A 383 9.92 -17.62 7.81
C GLU A 383 9.47 -17.68 6.34
N ALA A 384 9.20 -18.89 5.85
CA ALA A 384 8.99 -19.18 4.42
C ALA A 384 7.56 -18.88 3.92
N GLU A 385 6.72 -18.27 4.75
CA GLU A 385 5.36 -17.89 4.36
C GLU A 385 5.29 -16.37 4.31
N GLY A 386 5.31 -15.83 3.09
CA GLY A 386 4.98 -14.44 2.83
C GLY A 386 3.62 -14.06 3.43
N GLY A 387 3.39 -12.76 3.63
CA GLY A 387 2.09 -12.33 4.09
C GLY A 387 1.88 -10.83 4.24
N ILE A 388 0.60 -10.48 4.24
CA ILE A 388 0.11 -9.12 4.45
C ILE A 388 -0.51 -9.00 5.84
N GLY A 389 -0.38 -7.82 6.46
CA GLY A 389 -1.08 -7.49 7.70
C GLY A 389 -2.52 -7.05 7.45
N GLU A 390 -2.94 -5.96 8.10
CA GLU A 390 -4.16 -5.25 7.76
C GLU A 390 -4.17 -4.90 6.27
N LEU A 391 -5.31 -5.11 5.62
CA LEU A 391 -5.48 -4.82 4.20
C LEU A 391 -6.71 -3.96 3.96
N SER A 392 -6.61 -3.10 2.95
CA SER A 392 -7.72 -2.30 2.44
C SER A 392 -7.71 -2.34 0.92
N VAL A 393 -8.89 -2.33 0.31
CA VAL A 393 -9.03 -2.28 -1.14
C VAL A 393 -10.00 -1.17 -1.51
N ALA A 394 -9.67 -0.42 -2.56
CA ALA A 394 -10.52 0.63 -3.09
C ALA A 394 -10.49 0.64 -4.62
N SER A 395 -11.60 1.06 -5.22
CA SER A 395 -11.65 1.44 -6.63
C SER A 395 -11.30 2.92 -6.77
N ILE A 396 -10.30 3.22 -7.59
CA ILE A 396 -9.92 4.56 -8.02
C ILE A 396 -10.58 4.80 -9.38
N PRO A 397 -11.52 5.75 -9.51
CA PRO A 397 -12.03 6.17 -10.81
C PRO A 397 -10.86 6.61 -11.70
N TYR A 398 -10.89 6.32 -13.00
CA TYR A 398 -9.84 6.70 -13.93
C TYR A 398 -10.46 7.17 -15.24
N VAL A 399 -9.93 8.25 -15.80
CA VAL A 399 -10.29 8.73 -17.13
C VAL A 399 -9.07 8.56 -18.02
N ASP A 400 -9.18 7.73 -19.05
CA ASP A 400 -8.08 7.53 -19.98
C ASP A 400 -7.85 8.75 -20.90
N ALA A 401 -6.77 8.71 -21.68
CA ALA A 401 -6.43 9.80 -22.60
C ALA A 401 -7.47 10.05 -23.70
N HIS A 402 -8.42 9.13 -23.90
CA HIS A 402 -9.51 9.24 -24.86
C HIS A 402 -10.83 9.69 -24.21
N GLY A 403 -10.84 9.95 -22.89
CA GLY A 403 -12.02 10.37 -22.14
C GLY A 403 -12.91 9.22 -21.66
N ASN A 404 -12.47 7.96 -21.82
CA ASN A 404 -13.22 6.81 -21.32
C ASN A 404 -13.04 6.68 -19.81
N ARG A 405 -14.17 6.48 -19.11
CA ARG A 405 -14.17 6.22 -17.67
C ARG A 405 -14.03 4.72 -17.41
N THR A 406 -13.08 4.37 -16.57
CA THR A 406 -12.90 3.02 -16.03
C THR A 406 -12.50 3.12 -14.55
N ASN A 407 -12.31 2.00 -13.88
CA ASN A 407 -11.79 1.94 -12.52
C ASN A 407 -10.44 1.23 -12.53
N LYS A 408 -9.59 1.63 -11.60
CA LYS A 408 -8.38 0.91 -11.22
C LYS A 408 -8.50 0.50 -9.77
N TRP A 409 -7.90 -0.61 -9.42
CA TRP A 409 -7.96 -1.16 -8.08
C TRP A 409 -6.65 -0.88 -7.37
N ILE A 410 -6.74 -0.48 -6.11
CA ILE A 410 -5.59 -0.37 -5.21
C ILE A 410 -5.83 -1.26 -4.02
N MET A 411 -4.81 -2.02 -3.62
CA MET A 411 -4.76 -2.73 -2.36
C MET A 411 -3.63 -2.14 -1.54
N THR A 412 -3.94 -1.61 -0.37
CA THR A 412 -2.97 -1.10 0.60
C THR A 412 -2.86 -2.09 1.76
N TYR A 413 -1.65 -2.33 2.23
CA TYR A 413 -1.40 -3.25 3.35
C TYR A 413 -0.10 -2.90 4.05
N ASN A 414 0.01 -3.20 5.34
CA ASN A 414 1.28 -3.15 6.04
C ASN A 414 2.07 -4.45 5.81
N HIS A 415 3.39 -4.29 5.79
CA HIS A 415 4.31 -5.40 5.68
C HIS A 415 5.54 -5.12 6.54
N LEU A 416 6.11 -6.18 7.10
CA LEU A 416 7.24 -6.07 8.02
C LEU A 416 8.58 -5.96 7.30
N SER A 417 8.67 -6.37 6.02
CA SER A 417 9.94 -6.35 5.28
C SER A 417 9.80 -6.20 3.75
N PRO A 418 10.11 -5.03 3.15
CA PRO A 418 10.53 -3.79 3.80
C PRO A 418 9.47 -3.27 4.77
N PHE A 419 9.92 -2.71 5.89
CA PHE A 419 9.03 -2.19 6.91
C PHE A 419 8.27 -0.95 6.42
N GLY A 420 6.95 -0.95 6.53
CA GLY A 420 6.13 0.21 6.20
C GLY A 420 4.76 -0.15 5.63
N ILE A 421 4.14 0.82 4.97
CA ILE A 421 2.90 0.65 4.25
C ILE A 421 3.21 0.43 2.78
N HIS A 422 2.64 -0.63 2.22
CA HIS A 422 2.78 -1.02 0.83
C HIS A 422 1.46 -0.92 0.11
N TYR A 423 1.54 -0.91 -1.21
CA TYR A 423 0.38 -1.06 -2.04
C TYR A 423 0.68 -1.78 -3.35
N ARG A 424 -0.39 -2.28 -3.95
CA ARG A 424 -0.42 -2.86 -5.28
C ARG A 424 -1.59 -2.32 -6.06
N VAL A 425 -1.49 -2.36 -7.39
CA VAL A 425 -2.54 -1.86 -8.29
C VAL A 425 -2.93 -2.90 -9.32
N ALA A 426 -4.19 -2.87 -9.76
CA ALA A 426 -4.67 -3.76 -10.81
C ALA A 426 -5.75 -3.09 -11.68
N ASP A 427 -5.87 -3.55 -12.92
CA ASP A 427 -6.94 -3.14 -13.83
C ASP A 427 -8.28 -3.81 -13.49
N LYS A 428 -8.21 -4.99 -12.89
CA LYS A 428 -9.36 -5.83 -12.54
C LYS A 428 -9.24 -6.27 -11.08
N PRO A 429 -10.36 -6.56 -10.41
CA PRO A 429 -10.34 -6.88 -8.98
C PRO A 429 -9.59 -8.19 -8.66
N TRP A 430 -9.55 -9.13 -9.61
CA TRP A 430 -8.81 -10.39 -9.52
C TRP A 430 -7.37 -10.32 -10.07
N GLY A 431 -6.88 -9.12 -10.39
CA GLY A 431 -5.52 -8.89 -10.89
C GLY A 431 -5.39 -8.95 -12.42
N SER A 432 -4.18 -9.19 -12.95
CA SER A 432 -2.91 -9.33 -12.22
C SER A 432 -2.57 -8.06 -11.43
N TRP A 433 -2.08 -8.22 -10.21
CA TRP A 433 -1.71 -7.12 -9.32
C TRP A 433 -0.23 -6.75 -9.47
N ASP A 434 0.03 -5.50 -9.83
CA ASP A 434 1.37 -4.93 -10.00
C ASP A 434 1.92 -4.38 -8.67
N GLY A 435 3.24 -4.40 -8.49
CA GLY A 435 3.97 -4.06 -7.27
C GLY A 435 4.73 -5.25 -6.64
N PRO A 436 5.17 -5.14 -5.36
CA PRO A 436 4.74 -4.17 -4.36
C PRO A 436 5.44 -2.81 -4.49
N TYR A 437 4.72 -1.74 -4.15
CA TYR A 437 5.25 -0.39 -4.02
C TYR A 437 5.14 0.08 -2.58
N VAL A 438 6.06 0.96 -2.15
CA VAL A 438 5.98 1.59 -0.84
C VAL A 438 5.06 2.81 -0.92
N LEU A 439 4.01 2.82 -0.10
CA LEU A 439 3.12 3.97 0.07
C LEU A 439 3.64 4.92 1.14
N PHE A 440 4.20 4.38 2.22
CA PHE A 440 4.75 5.13 3.32
C PHE A 440 5.90 4.36 3.99
N ASP A 441 7.08 4.97 4.00
CA ASP A 441 8.23 4.54 4.79
C ASP A 441 8.35 5.45 6.01
N PRO A 442 8.20 4.93 7.24
CA PRO A 442 8.16 5.76 8.43
C PRO A 442 9.47 6.52 8.70
N SER A 443 10.60 6.08 8.13
CA SER A 443 11.90 6.76 8.27
C SER A 443 12.09 7.81 7.19
N LEU A 444 11.80 7.49 5.92
CA LEU A 444 12.00 8.40 4.79
C LEU A 444 10.93 9.48 4.72
N ASP A 445 9.68 9.13 5.03
CA ASP A 445 8.52 10.04 5.00
C ASP A 445 8.31 10.78 6.32
N ARG A 446 9.36 10.88 7.15
CA ARG A 446 9.38 11.69 8.36
C ARG A 446 8.27 11.33 9.35
N GLY A 447 8.03 10.03 9.54
CA GLY A 447 7.12 9.52 10.55
C GLY A 447 7.78 9.42 11.93
N ILE A 448 8.85 8.62 12.01
CA ILE A 448 9.65 8.43 13.22
C ILE A 448 10.32 9.75 13.62
N GLY A 449 10.26 10.08 14.91
CA GLY A 449 10.78 11.32 15.47
C GLY A 449 9.88 12.54 15.26
N HIS A 450 8.77 12.41 14.54
CA HIS A 450 7.83 13.50 14.24
C HIS A 450 6.46 13.26 14.87
N PHE A 451 5.68 12.34 14.32
CA PHE A 451 4.37 11.93 14.86
C PHE A 451 4.36 10.48 15.35
N MET A 452 5.47 9.75 15.16
CA MET A 452 5.77 8.49 15.80
C MET A 452 7.03 8.62 16.66
N GLN A 453 7.07 7.93 17.79
CA GLN A 453 8.27 7.86 18.63
C GLN A 453 9.28 6.85 18.06
N GLU A 454 10.52 6.89 18.55
CA GLU A 454 11.52 5.86 18.30
C GLU A 454 10.97 4.47 18.70
N GLY A 455 11.10 3.49 17.80
CA GLY A 455 10.49 2.17 17.95
C GLY A 455 8.97 2.10 17.67
N GLY A 456 8.35 3.18 17.21
CA GLY A 456 6.99 3.18 16.68
C GLY A 456 6.88 2.47 15.32
N ALA A 457 5.66 2.11 14.93
CA ALA A 457 5.37 1.41 13.69
C ALA A 457 4.08 1.89 13.03
N PRO A 458 4.04 2.05 11.69
CA PRO A 458 2.81 2.29 10.95
C PRO A 458 2.09 0.97 10.62
N TYR A 459 0.76 0.97 10.70
CA TYR A 459 -0.09 -0.17 10.30
C TYR A 459 -1.52 0.29 10.01
N GLY A 460 -2.41 -0.63 9.62
CA GLY A 460 -3.81 -0.34 9.30
C GLY A 460 -4.02 0.74 8.22
N PRO A 461 -3.52 0.53 6.98
CA PRO A 461 -3.62 1.54 5.92
C PRO A 461 -4.98 1.49 5.20
N TYR A 462 -6.03 2.07 5.78
CA TYR A 462 -7.38 1.98 5.23
C TYR A 462 -7.76 3.15 4.32
N VAL A 463 -8.03 2.88 3.05
CA VAL A 463 -8.40 3.90 2.07
C VAL A 463 -9.82 4.40 2.30
N ILE A 464 -9.99 5.72 2.45
CA ILE A 464 -11.29 6.38 2.56
C ILE A 464 -11.78 6.69 1.14
N SER A 465 -12.41 5.70 0.51
CA SER A 465 -12.76 5.72 -0.92
C SER A 465 -13.52 6.97 -1.37
N ARG A 466 -14.39 7.53 -0.51
CA ARG A 466 -15.14 8.76 -0.79
C ARG A 466 -14.25 9.96 -1.16
N PHE A 467 -13.08 10.05 -0.55
CA PHE A 467 -12.19 11.19 -0.75
C PHE A 467 -11.22 11.03 -1.91
N THR A 468 -11.15 9.82 -2.49
CA THR A 468 -10.27 9.53 -3.62
C THR A 468 -10.67 10.35 -4.84
N LYS A 469 -9.68 11.01 -5.43
CA LYS A 469 -9.82 11.84 -6.64
C LYS A 469 -8.75 11.44 -7.64
N SER A 470 -9.03 11.61 -8.92
CA SER A 470 -8.07 11.29 -9.97
C SER A 470 -8.28 12.16 -11.21
N ASP A 471 -7.22 12.25 -12.00
CA ASP A 471 -7.22 12.78 -13.36
C ASP A 471 -6.55 11.79 -14.32
N ALA A 472 -6.24 12.23 -15.54
CA ALA A 472 -5.63 11.38 -16.57
C ALA A 472 -4.21 10.86 -16.21
N THR A 473 -3.57 11.47 -15.23
CA THR A 473 -2.15 11.28 -14.91
C THR A 473 -1.87 10.99 -13.45
N THR A 474 -2.75 11.38 -12.52
CA THR A 474 -2.56 11.19 -11.08
C THR A 474 -3.83 10.78 -10.35
N ALA A 475 -3.67 10.08 -9.22
CA ALA A 475 -4.72 9.83 -8.26
C ALA A 475 -4.30 10.31 -6.88
N THR A 476 -5.14 11.09 -6.21
CA THR A 476 -4.98 11.41 -4.79
C THR A 476 -5.89 10.50 -3.98
N ILE A 477 -5.29 9.73 -3.07
CA ILE A 477 -6.01 8.92 -2.08
C ILE A 477 -5.86 9.55 -0.70
N TYR A 478 -6.88 9.36 0.13
CA TYR A 478 -6.85 9.66 1.55
C TYR A 478 -7.08 8.36 2.29
N TRP A 479 -6.35 8.16 3.36
CA TRP A 479 -6.34 6.89 4.07
C TRP A 479 -6.03 7.10 5.54
N THR A 480 -6.54 6.23 6.41
CA THR A 480 -6.14 6.21 7.81
C THR A 480 -4.87 5.37 7.96
N MET A 481 -4.04 5.74 8.94
CA MET A 481 -2.87 4.96 9.33
C MET A 481 -2.74 4.99 10.83
N SER A 482 -2.66 3.81 11.44
CA SER A 482 -2.40 3.69 12.86
C SER A 482 -0.91 3.72 13.15
N THR A 483 -0.57 4.23 14.33
CA THR A 483 0.79 4.23 14.86
C THR A 483 0.85 3.39 16.12
N TRP A 484 1.90 2.59 16.29
CA TRP A 484 2.05 1.73 17.48
C TRP A 484 2.49 2.55 18.69
N ASN A 485 3.37 3.52 18.49
CA ASN A 485 3.86 4.42 19.51
C ASN A 485 4.02 5.84 18.95
N PRO A 486 3.18 6.81 19.36
CA PRO A 486 2.04 6.65 20.27
C PRO A 486 0.93 5.80 19.63
N TYR A 487 0.02 5.27 20.43
CA TYR A 487 -1.10 4.46 19.94
C TYR A 487 -2.25 5.36 19.45
N GLN A 488 -2.17 5.80 18.18
CA GLN A 488 -3.06 6.81 17.59
C GLN A 488 -3.33 6.55 16.11
N VAL A 489 -4.38 7.18 15.57
CA VAL A 489 -4.75 7.11 14.15
C VAL A 489 -4.52 8.46 13.47
N MET A 490 -3.90 8.40 12.30
CA MET A 490 -3.57 9.53 11.44
C MET A 490 -4.46 9.54 10.20
N LEU A 491 -4.85 10.72 9.72
CA LEU A 491 -5.34 10.92 8.36
C LEU A 491 -4.14 11.21 7.46
N MET A 492 -3.95 10.38 6.45
CA MET A 492 -2.87 10.45 5.48
C MET A 492 -3.41 10.82 4.10
N LYS A 493 -2.54 11.42 3.29
CA LYS A 493 -2.79 11.72 1.89
C LYS A 493 -1.61 11.26 1.06
N SER A 494 -1.90 10.59 -0.05
CA SER A 494 -0.89 10.20 -1.04
C SER A 494 -1.34 10.58 -2.44
N THR A 495 -0.43 11.06 -3.27
CA THR A 495 -0.68 11.28 -4.70
C THR A 495 0.10 10.25 -5.50
N LEU A 496 -0.57 9.46 -6.34
CA LEU A 496 -0.02 8.37 -7.13
C LEU A 496 0.06 8.79 -8.60
N ARG A 497 1.09 8.36 -9.34
CA ARG A 497 1.12 8.50 -10.81
C ARG A 497 0.33 7.38 -11.48
N LEU A 498 -0.55 7.77 -12.40
CA LEU A 498 -1.33 6.88 -13.28
C LEU A 498 -0.76 6.81 -14.71
N SER A 499 0.17 7.72 -15.07
CA SER A 499 0.72 7.88 -16.44
C SER A 499 1.39 6.65 -17.02
N ASP A 500 1.65 5.67 -16.18
CA ASP A 500 2.45 4.50 -16.47
C ASP A 500 1.67 3.18 -16.36
N TRP A 501 0.34 3.27 -16.24
CA TRP A 501 -0.57 2.14 -16.47
C TRP A 501 -0.72 1.77 -17.94
N ARG A 502 0.10 2.37 -18.81
CA ARG A 502 0.30 1.95 -20.19
C ARG A 502 1.25 0.77 -20.19
N ARG A 503 0.71 -0.43 -20.35
CA ARG A 503 1.45 -1.52 -21.00
C ARG A 503 2.07 -0.94 -22.27
N VAL A 504 3.40 -0.97 -22.37
CA VAL A 504 4.14 -0.51 -23.56
C VAL A 504 3.95 -1.53 -24.69
N ASP A 505 2.70 -1.71 -25.13
CA ASP A 505 2.36 -2.63 -26.22
C ASP A 505 2.30 -1.92 -27.59
N HIS A 506 2.56 -0.60 -27.64
CA HIS A 506 2.41 0.20 -28.87
C HIS A 506 3.62 1.01 -29.34
N LEU A 507 4.85 0.62 -28.97
CA LEU A 507 6.06 1.29 -29.49
C LEU A 507 7.01 0.41 -30.30
N LEU A 508 6.60 -0.80 -30.70
CA LEU A 508 7.30 -1.51 -31.79
C LEU A 508 6.48 -1.39 -33.08
N PRO A 509 7.00 -0.69 -34.11
CA PRO A 509 6.48 -0.92 -35.45
C PRO A 509 6.74 -2.37 -35.81
N SER A 510 5.75 -3.01 -36.42
CA SER A 510 5.87 -4.33 -37.06
C SER A 510 7.15 -4.38 -37.89
N ARG A 511 8.02 -5.35 -37.61
CA ARG A 511 9.03 -5.81 -38.56
C ARG A 511 8.52 -7.03 -39.29
#